data_AF-A0A7C3DR79-F1
#
_entry.id   AF-A0A7C3DR79-F1
#
_cell.length_a   1.000
_cell.length_b   1.000
_cell.length_c   1.000
_cell.angle_alpha   90.00
_cell.angle_beta   90.00
_cell.angle_gamma   90.00
#
_symmetry.space_group_name_H-M   'P 1'
#
loop_
_entity.id
_entity.type
_entity.pdbx_description
1 polymer ?
#
loop_
_entity_poly.entity_id
_entity_poly.type
_entity_poly.pdbx_seq_one_letter_code
_entity_poly.pdbx_strand_id
1 'polypeptide(L)'
;MTPIEIWSGGQTGVDRAALEFALAHGLPHGGWCPRGRRAEDGVIPERYRLRETATDAYAERTRLNVRDTDATVIFAPGRLLSGGTGLTREFACELGRPALVITARSDVLGAAARLRSFLRRHRVRRLNVAGPRVFEAPELPRFVLAVLERALAGVAAWRTE
;
A
#
# COMPACT_ATOMS: atom_id res chain seq x y z
N MET A 1 16.42 -10.30 2.46
CA MET A 1 15.76 -9.01 2.79
C MET A 1 15.19 -9.14 4.19
N THR A 2 15.20 -8.07 5.00
CA THR A 2 14.56 -8.08 6.32
C THR A 2 13.06 -8.34 6.17
N PRO A 3 12.39 -8.95 7.17
CA PRO A 3 10.94 -9.08 7.19
C PRO A 3 10.28 -7.72 6.94
N ILE A 4 9.25 -7.71 6.09
CA ILE A 4 8.49 -6.50 5.75
C ILE A 4 7.06 -6.64 6.24
N GLU A 5 6.53 -5.57 6.80
CA GLU A 5 5.15 -5.42 7.23
C GLU A 5 4.42 -4.53 6.22
N ILE A 6 3.28 -5.02 5.70
CA ILE A 6 2.49 -4.31 4.68
C ILE A 6 1.41 -3.48 5.36
N TRP A 7 1.42 -2.18 5.11
CA TRP A 7 0.44 -1.25 5.64
C TRP A 7 -0.45 -0.70 4.53
N SER A 8 -1.74 -0.55 4.82
CA SER A 8 -2.67 0.12 3.92
C SER A 8 -3.92 0.61 4.63
N GLY A 9 -4.76 1.42 3.96
CA GLY A 9 -5.95 2.00 4.57
C GLY A 9 -7.25 1.23 4.36
N GLY A 10 -7.20 0.06 3.73
CA GLY A 10 -8.33 -0.86 3.61
C GLY A 10 -9.41 -0.46 2.59
N GLN A 11 -9.22 0.63 1.84
CA GLN A 11 -10.08 0.98 0.72
C GLN A 11 -10.11 -0.16 -0.33
N THR A 12 -11.15 -0.22 -1.16
CA THR A 12 -11.12 -1.14 -2.32
C THR A 12 -9.94 -0.81 -3.24
N GLY A 13 -9.67 -1.69 -4.20
CA GLY A 13 -8.63 -1.45 -5.19
C GLY A 13 -7.23 -1.75 -4.64
N VAL A 14 -6.34 -0.76 -4.70
CA VAL A 14 -4.92 -0.94 -4.34
C VAL A 14 -4.74 -1.33 -2.88
N ASP A 15 -5.47 -0.69 -1.98
CA ASP A 15 -5.30 -0.90 -0.55
C ASP A 15 -5.60 -2.36 -0.17
N ARG A 16 -6.72 -2.91 -0.66
CA ARG A 16 -7.06 -4.32 -0.44
C ARG A 16 -6.15 -5.29 -1.18
N ALA A 17 -5.69 -4.97 -2.39
CA ALA A 17 -4.70 -5.82 -3.07
C ALA A 17 -3.43 -5.99 -2.22
N ALA A 18 -2.97 -4.94 -1.55
CA ALA A 18 -1.83 -5.01 -0.65
C ALA A 18 -2.10 -5.89 0.58
N LEU A 19 -3.28 -5.75 1.20
CA LEU A 19 -3.66 -6.52 2.37
C LEU A 19 -3.89 -8.01 2.04
N GLU A 20 -4.53 -8.30 0.90
CA GLU A 20 -4.71 -9.67 0.40
C GLU A 20 -3.36 -10.32 0.08
N PHE A 21 -2.43 -9.60 -0.55
CA PHE A 21 -1.07 -10.07 -0.76
C PHE A 21 -0.41 -10.46 0.57
N ALA A 22 -0.50 -9.59 1.58
CA ALA A 22 0.11 -9.84 2.87
C ALA A 22 -0.50 -11.06 3.58
N LEU A 23 -1.83 -11.21 3.53
CA LEU A 23 -2.53 -12.38 4.06
C LEU A 23 -2.10 -13.67 3.36
N ALA A 24 -2.08 -13.68 2.02
CA ALA A 24 -1.73 -14.85 1.22
C ALA A 24 -0.28 -15.33 1.49
N HIS A 25 0.62 -14.41 1.85
CA HIS A 25 2.03 -14.72 2.14
C HIS A 25 2.34 -14.83 3.63
N GLY A 26 1.33 -14.74 4.50
CA GLY A 26 1.51 -14.76 5.95
C GLY A 26 2.40 -13.64 6.48
N LEU A 27 2.51 -12.52 5.76
CA LEU A 27 3.27 -11.35 6.16
C LEU A 27 2.51 -10.56 7.24
N PRO A 28 3.23 -9.96 8.20
CA PRO A 28 2.64 -8.95 9.08
C PRO A 28 1.96 -7.85 8.26
N HIS A 29 0.77 -7.44 8.67
CA HIS A 29 0.05 -6.36 8.01
C HIS A 29 -0.78 -5.55 8.99
N GLY A 30 -1.07 -4.31 8.61
CA GLY A 30 -1.91 -3.41 9.38
C GLY A 30 -2.17 -2.10 8.65
N GLY A 31 -2.40 -1.04 9.41
CA GLY A 31 -2.60 0.30 8.89
C GLY A 31 -3.69 1.08 9.64
N TRP A 32 -3.96 2.28 9.15
CA TRP A 32 -5.01 3.16 9.62
C TRP A 32 -6.18 3.17 8.64
N CYS A 33 -7.39 2.97 9.12
CA CYS A 33 -8.63 3.10 8.36
C CYS A 33 -9.54 4.17 9.00
N PRO A 34 -10.51 4.74 8.26
CA PRO A 34 -11.43 5.71 8.84
C PRO A 34 -12.22 5.11 9.99
N ARG A 35 -12.67 5.95 10.94
CA ARG A 35 -13.65 5.56 11.95
C ARG A 35 -14.88 4.90 11.30
N GLY A 36 -15.40 3.85 11.93
CA GLY A 36 -16.42 2.96 11.38
C GLY A 36 -15.89 2.00 10.32
N ARG A 37 -14.55 1.90 10.14
CA ARG A 37 -13.89 1.07 9.13
C ARG A 37 -14.46 1.30 7.73
N ARG A 38 -14.68 2.56 7.37
CA ARG A 38 -15.39 2.92 6.12
C ARG A 38 -14.53 2.70 4.86
N ALA A 39 -15.13 2.07 3.86
CA ALA A 39 -14.64 1.95 2.48
C ALA A 39 -15.77 2.27 1.48
N GLU A 40 -15.49 2.29 0.18
CA GLU A 40 -16.50 2.60 -0.84
C GLU A 40 -17.60 1.54 -0.95
N ASP A 41 -17.30 0.29 -0.60
CA ASP A 41 -18.22 -0.85 -0.64
C ASP A 41 -18.75 -1.23 0.75
N GLY A 42 -18.68 -0.29 1.71
CA GLY A 42 -19.22 -0.45 3.06
C GLY A 42 -18.12 -0.61 4.11
N VAL A 43 -18.27 -1.60 4.99
CA VAL A 43 -17.38 -1.81 6.14
C VAL A 43 -16.18 -2.68 5.72
N ILE A 44 -14.98 -2.22 6.05
CA ILE A 44 -13.74 -2.96 5.79
C ILE A 44 -13.73 -4.25 6.63
N PRO A 45 -13.56 -5.43 6.01
CA PRO A 45 -13.55 -6.73 6.71
C PRO A 45 -12.60 -6.79 7.91
N GLU A 46 -13.03 -7.45 8.99
CA GLU A 46 -12.25 -7.60 10.24
C GLU A 46 -10.95 -8.40 10.07
N ARG A 47 -10.87 -9.26 9.04
CA ARG A 47 -9.65 -10.02 8.73
C ARG A 47 -8.43 -9.12 8.49
N TYR A 48 -8.65 -7.87 8.10
CA TYR A 48 -7.59 -6.88 7.97
C TYR A 48 -7.34 -6.19 9.32
N ARG A 49 -6.11 -6.34 9.84
CA ARG A 49 -5.68 -5.82 11.15
C ARG A 49 -5.46 -4.29 11.17
N LEU A 50 -6.49 -3.54 10.79
CA LEU A 50 -6.47 -2.08 10.70
C LEU A 50 -6.96 -1.44 12.00
N ARG A 51 -6.39 -0.28 12.31
CA ARG A 51 -6.77 0.58 13.44
C ARG A 51 -7.61 1.74 12.92
N GLU A 52 -8.68 2.07 13.63
CA GLU A 52 -9.52 3.21 13.27
C GLU A 52 -8.85 4.53 13.67
N THR A 53 -9.05 5.54 12.83
CA THR A 53 -8.69 6.93 13.13
C THR A 53 -9.74 7.59 14.02
N ALA A 54 -9.45 8.79 14.53
CA ALA A 54 -10.40 9.51 15.39
C ALA A 54 -11.64 9.95 14.61
N THR A 55 -11.48 10.29 13.33
CA THR A 55 -12.58 10.69 12.44
C THR A 55 -12.79 9.69 11.30
N ASP A 56 -13.89 9.82 10.57
CA ASP A 56 -14.18 9.06 9.35
C ASP A 56 -13.58 9.71 8.08
N ALA A 57 -12.75 10.75 8.24
CA ALA A 57 -12.13 11.45 7.12
C ALA A 57 -11.01 10.63 6.49
N TYR A 58 -11.11 10.36 5.18
CA TYR A 58 -10.07 9.64 4.44
C TYR A 58 -8.71 10.35 4.46
N ALA A 59 -8.66 11.67 4.61
CA ALA A 59 -7.40 12.40 4.69
C ALA A 59 -6.60 12.02 5.95
N GLU A 60 -7.27 11.84 7.09
CA GLU A 60 -6.62 11.50 8.36
C GLU A 60 -5.93 10.13 8.26
N ARG A 61 -6.65 9.09 7.84
CA ARG A 61 -6.07 7.75 7.67
C ARG A 61 -4.93 7.74 6.66
N THR A 62 -5.03 8.51 5.57
CA THR A 62 -3.97 8.60 4.57
C THR A 62 -2.70 9.22 5.17
N ARG A 63 -2.84 10.34 5.89
CA ARG A 63 -1.71 10.99 6.57
C ARG A 63 -1.05 10.08 7.58
N LEU A 64 -1.83 9.37 8.40
CA LEU A 64 -1.31 8.48 9.43
C LEU A 64 -0.60 7.24 8.84
N ASN A 65 -1.11 6.66 7.76
CA ASN A 65 -0.42 5.57 7.05
C ASN A 65 0.92 6.02 6.47
N VAL A 66 1.01 7.24 5.93
CA VAL A 66 2.29 7.80 5.48
C VAL A 66 3.22 8.07 6.66
N ARG A 67 2.70 8.67 7.75
CA ARG A 67 3.49 9.06 8.93
C ARG A 67 4.11 7.86 9.65
N ASP A 68 3.35 6.79 9.83
CA ASP A 68 3.69 5.65 10.71
C ASP A 68 4.39 4.49 9.99
N THR A 69 4.73 4.69 8.71
CA THR A 69 5.50 3.75 7.91
C THR A 69 6.85 4.32 7.53
N ASP A 70 7.78 3.46 7.12
CA ASP A 70 9.14 3.88 6.77
C ASP A 70 9.17 4.50 5.37
N ALA A 71 8.28 4.04 4.48
CA ALA A 71 8.13 4.53 3.12
C ALA A 71 6.75 4.21 2.55
N THR A 72 6.36 4.91 1.48
CA THR A 72 5.12 4.66 0.74
C THR A 72 5.41 4.26 -0.72
N VAL A 73 4.77 3.21 -1.21
CA VAL A 73 4.64 2.95 -2.64
C VAL A 73 3.22 3.32 -3.10
N ILE A 74 3.15 4.14 -4.14
CA ILE A 74 1.91 4.66 -4.71
C ILE A 74 1.71 4.02 -6.08
N PHE A 75 0.69 3.19 -6.21
CA PHE A 75 0.27 2.62 -7.50
C PHE A 75 -0.76 3.54 -8.16
N ALA A 76 -0.58 3.81 -9.45
CA ALA A 76 -1.48 4.68 -10.21
C ALA A 76 -1.70 4.18 -11.65
N PRO A 77 -2.84 4.46 -12.28
CA PRO A 77 -3.07 4.12 -13.69
C PRO A 77 -2.17 4.94 -14.63
N GLY A 78 -1.81 6.17 -14.24
CA GLY A 78 -1.01 7.10 -15.03
C GLY A 78 -0.07 7.97 -14.19
N ARG A 79 0.63 8.90 -14.85
CA ARG A 79 1.57 9.83 -14.19
C ARG A 79 0.86 10.95 -13.42
N LEU A 80 -0.32 11.35 -13.87
CA LEU A 80 -1.14 12.33 -13.17
C LEU A 80 -1.78 11.64 -11.98
N LEU A 81 -1.49 12.14 -10.79
CA LEU A 81 -2.07 11.67 -9.54
C LEU A 81 -3.18 12.63 -9.15
N SER A 82 -4.38 12.11 -8.92
CA SER A 82 -5.55 12.87 -8.49
C SER A 82 -6.17 12.24 -7.24
N GLY A 83 -7.08 12.97 -6.59
CA GLY A 83 -7.80 12.51 -5.41
C GLY A 83 -6.89 12.02 -4.29
N GLY A 84 -7.27 10.92 -3.63
CA GLY A 84 -6.52 10.34 -2.51
C GLY A 84 -5.08 9.91 -2.86
N THR A 85 -4.83 9.57 -4.13
CA THR A 85 -3.48 9.20 -4.61
C THR A 85 -2.54 10.41 -4.66
N GLY A 86 -3.05 11.57 -5.11
CA GLY A 86 -2.33 12.84 -5.07
C GLY A 86 -2.04 13.27 -3.63
N LEU A 87 -3.06 13.21 -2.77
CA LEU A 87 -2.96 13.54 -1.34
C LEU A 87 -1.91 12.68 -0.61
N THR A 88 -1.82 11.39 -0.94
CA THR A 88 -0.79 10.50 -0.36
C THR A 88 0.63 10.99 -0.68
N ARG A 89 0.86 11.43 -1.93
CA ARG A 89 2.16 11.98 -2.33
C ARG A 89 2.47 13.31 -1.66
N GLU A 90 1.46 14.16 -1.51
CA GLU A 90 1.57 15.44 -0.80
C GLU A 90 1.99 15.21 0.66
N PHE A 91 1.28 14.36 1.41
CA PHE A 91 1.67 14.02 2.77
C PHE A 91 3.05 13.38 2.89
N ALA A 92 3.45 12.55 1.92
CA ALA A 92 4.79 11.98 1.93
C ALA A 92 5.86 13.06 1.78
N CYS A 93 5.61 14.05 0.92
CA CYS A 93 6.47 15.22 0.75
C CYS A 93 6.54 16.06 2.03
N GLU A 94 5.39 16.45 2.57
CA GLU A 94 5.29 17.26 3.80
C GLU A 94 5.98 16.62 5.01
N LEU A 95 5.83 15.30 5.16
CA LEU A 95 6.37 14.55 6.30
C LEU A 95 7.81 14.08 6.08
N GLY A 96 8.43 14.40 4.94
CA GLY A 96 9.78 13.95 4.60
C GLY A 96 9.90 12.42 4.47
N ARG A 97 8.81 11.74 4.11
CA ARG A 97 8.75 10.28 3.98
C ARG A 97 9.08 9.86 2.54
N PRO A 98 9.99 8.88 2.33
CA PRO A 98 10.28 8.36 1.00
C PRO A 98 9.01 7.83 0.32
N ALA A 99 8.79 8.25 -0.93
CA ALA A 99 7.69 7.77 -1.75
C ALA A 99 8.16 7.30 -3.13
N LEU A 100 7.64 6.16 -3.58
CA LEU A 100 7.85 5.64 -4.92
C LEU A 100 6.52 5.58 -5.67
N VAL A 101 6.45 6.21 -6.85
CA VAL A 101 5.29 6.08 -7.75
C VAL A 101 5.56 5.00 -8.79
N ILE A 102 4.67 4.00 -8.85
CA ILE A 102 4.65 2.96 -9.88
C ILE A 102 3.37 3.12 -10.69
N THR A 103 3.51 3.25 -12.01
CA THR A 103 2.36 3.39 -12.90
C THR A 103 2.08 2.08 -13.61
N ALA A 104 0.81 1.78 -13.91
CA ALA A 104 0.38 0.61 -14.69
C ALA A 104 0.93 0.58 -16.14
N ARG A 105 1.56 1.67 -16.60
CA ARG A 105 2.32 1.71 -17.85
C ARG A 105 3.69 1.01 -17.75
N SER A 106 4.15 0.70 -16.55
CA SER A 106 5.40 -0.01 -16.33
C SER A 106 5.16 -1.50 -16.54
N ASP A 107 6.11 -2.21 -17.13
CA ASP A 107 6.08 -3.67 -17.09
C ASP A 107 6.28 -4.17 -15.65
N VAL A 108 5.72 -5.35 -15.34
CA VAL A 108 5.73 -5.89 -13.98
C VAL A 108 7.15 -6.13 -13.46
N LEU A 109 8.07 -6.61 -14.31
CA LEU A 109 9.44 -6.93 -13.90
C LEU A 109 10.24 -5.67 -13.55
N GLY A 110 10.14 -4.63 -14.39
CA GLY A 110 10.72 -3.32 -14.18
C GLY A 110 10.14 -2.62 -12.95
N ALA A 111 8.82 -2.65 -12.78
CA ALA A 111 8.15 -2.14 -11.59
C ALA A 111 8.63 -2.84 -10.30
N ALA A 112 8.71 -4.17 -10.33
CA ALA A 112 9.20 -4.95 -9.19
C ALA A 112 10.68 -4.67 -8.89
N ALA A 113 11.53 -4.53 -9.91
CA ALA A 113 12.94 -4.17 -9.73
C ALA A 113 13.10 -2.78 -9.09
N ARG A 114 12.30 -1.81 -9.52
CA ARG A 114 12.26 -0.46 -8.93
C ARG A 114 11.80 -0.51 -7.48
N LEU A 115 10.74 -1.26 -7.18
CA LEU A 115 10.27 -1.45 -5.80
C LEU A 115 11.35 -2.08 -4.93
N ARG A 116 11.98 -3.19 -5.35
CA ARG A 116 13.09 -3.82 -4.62
C ARG A 116 14.24 -2.85 -4.34
N SER A 117 14.64 -2.07 -5.34
CA SER A 117 15.71 -1.09 -5.19
C SER A 117 15.34 -0.02 -4.16
N PHE A 118 14.12 0.49 -4.23
CA PHE A 118 13.58 1.47 -3.30
C PHE A 118 13.54 0.94 -1.86
N LEU A 119 13.01 -0.27 -1.65
CA LEU A 119 12.94 -0.89 -0.32
C LEU A 119 14.32 -1.07 0.31
N ARG A 120 15.32 -1.52 -0.47
CA ARG A 120 16.70 -1.67 0.02
C ARG A 120 17.35 -0.32 0.32
N ARG A 121 17.20 0.66 -0.58
CA ARG A 121 17.79 2.01 -0.44
C ARG A 121 17.32 2.68 0.85
N HIS A 122 16.04 2.55 1.18
CA HIS A 122 15.43 3.19 2.35
C HIS A 122 15.33 2.26 3.57
N ARG A 123 15.87 1.03 3.50
CA ARG A 123 15.84 0.02 4.58
C ARG A 123 14.43 -0.19 5.16
N VAL A 124 13.43 -0.23 4.26
CA VAL A 124 12.01 -0.26 4.61
C VAL A 124 11.67 -1.56 5.33
N ARG A 125 11.05 -1.44 6.52
CA ARG A 125 10.46 -2.54 7.29
C ARG A 125 8.93 -2.45 7.30
N ARG A 126 8.37 -1.24 7.39
CA ARG A 126 6.95 -0.95 7.25
C ARG A 126 6.70 -0.19 5.97
N LEU A 127 6.03 -0.83 5.01
CA LEU A 127 5.72 -0.26 3.70
C LEU A 127 4.23 0.08 3.64
N ASN A 128 3.91 1.37 3.50
CA ASN A 128 2.58 1.78 3.10
C ASN A 128 2.38 1.52 1.60
N VAL A 129 1.31 0.83 1.24
CA VAL A 129 0.88 0.63 -0.15
C VAL A 129 -0.43 1.37 -0.35
N ALA A 130 -0.42 2.31 -1.28
CA ALA A 130 -1.53 3.21 -1.54
C ALA A 130 -1.83 3.36 -3.03
N GLY A 131 -3.07 3.71 -3.36
CA GLY A 131 -3.50 4.03 -4.71
C GLY A 131 -5.00 4.25 -4.79
N PRO A 132 -5.56 4.33 -6.00
CA PRO A 132 -6.98 4.56 -6.19
C PRO A 132 -7.85 3.39 -5.74
N ARG A 133 -9.11 3.70 -5.47
CA ARG A 133 -10.19 2.74 -5.21
C ARG A 133 -10.58 1.98 -6.48
N VAL A 134 -11.23 0.82 -6.36
CA VAL A 134 -11.43 -0.08 -7.51
C VAL A 134 -12.26 0.57 -8.61
N PHE A 135 -13.25 1.38 -8.26
CA PHE A 135 -14.06 2.12 -9.24
C PHE A 135 -13.23 3.02 -10.17
N GLU A 136 -12.16 3.63 -9.65
CA GLU A 136 -11.31 4.56 -10.40
C GLU A 136 -10.29 3.85 -11.29
N ALA A 137 -9.88 2.62 -10.93
CA ALA A 137 -8.91 1.84 -11.70
C ALA A 137 -9.10 0.31 -11.50
N PRO A 138 -10.08 -0.31 -12.17
CA PRO A 138 -10.47 -1.70 -11.92
C PRO A 138 -9.37 -2.74 -12.16
N GLU A 139 -8.46 -2.49 -13.10
CA GLU A 139 -7.38 -3.42 -13.45
C GLU A 139 -6.12 -3.28 -12.57
N LEU A 140 -6.02 -2.18 -11.82
CA LEU A 140 -4.82 -1.88 -11.02
C LEU A 140 -4.55 -2.89 -9.88
N PRO A 141 -5.55 -3.48 -9.19
CA PRO A 141 -5.33 -4.49 -8.17
C PRO A 141 -4.52 -5.70 -8.65
N ARG A 142 -4.82 -6.22 -9.86
CA ARG A 142 -4.08 -7.33 -10.46
C ARG A 142 -2.61 -6.97 -10.70
N PHE A 143 -2.38 -5.75 -11.19
CA PHE A 143 -1.04 -5.23 -11.40
C PHE A 143 -0.28 -5.06 -10.08
N VAL A 144 -0.92 -4.54 -9.03
CA VAL A 144 -0.34 -4.39 -7.69
C VAL A 144 0.13 -5.74 -7.16
N LEU A 145 -0.75 -6.75 -7.19
CA LEU A 145 -0.42 -8.12 -6.78
C LEU A 145 0.79 -8.63 -7.55
N ALA A 146 0.77 -8.59 -8.89
CA ALA A 146 1.86 -9.08 -9.71
C ALA A 146 3.20 -8.38 -9.41
N VAL A 147 3.19 -7.07 -9.15
CA VAL A 147 4.40 -6.33 -8.76
C VAL A 147 4.88 -6.73 -7.37
N LEU A 148 3.99 -6.84 -6.38
CA LEU A 148 4.35 -7.24 -5.02
C LEU A 148 4.92 -8.67 -4.99
N GLU A 149 4.29 -9.61 -5.67
CA GLU A 149 4.76 -10.99 -5.86
C GLU A 149 6.20 -11.04 -6.35
N ARG A 150 6.47 -10.32 -7.44
CA ARG A 150 7.82 -10.31 -8.03
C ARG A 150 8.81 -9.51 -7.18
N ALA A 151 8.37 -8.45 -6.50
CA ALA A 151 9.26 -7.62 -5.70
C ALA A 151 9.66 -8.29 -4.38
N LEU A 152 8.76 -9.06 -3.78
CA LEU A 152 8.92 -9.64 -2.45
C LEU A 152 9.09 -11.17 -2.48
N ALA A 153 9.19 -11.76 -3.67
CA ALA A 153 9.61 -13.15 -3.85
C ALA A 153 10.87 -13.46 -3.00
N GLY A 154 10.79 -14.49 -2.17
CA GLY A 154 11.86 -14.89 -1.24
C GLY A 154 11.84 -14.23 0.14
N VAL A 155 10.96 -13.24 0.40
CA VAL A 155 10.66 -12.75 1.76
C VAL A 155 9.61 -13.62 2.44
N ALA A 156 8.72 -14.26 1.66
CA ALA A 156 7.70 -15.18 2.15
C ALA A 156 8.24 -16.59 2.50
N ALA A 157 9.51 -16.87 2.25
CA ALA A 157 10.12 -18.18 2.49
C ALA A 157 10.52 -18.43 3.96
N TRP A 158 10.22 -17.51 4.88
CA TRP A 158 10.55 -17.67 6.30
C TRP A 158 9.33 -18.15 7.09
N ARG A 159 8.99 -19.43 6.87
CA ARG A 159 8.18 -20.24 7.80
C ARG A 159 8.73 -21.65 7.84
N THR A 160 9.69 -21.86 8.72
CA THR A 160 9.87 -23.13 9.43
C THR A 160 10.26 -22.75 10.84
N GLU A 161 9.29 -22.84 11.73
CA GLU A 161 9.34 -23.47 13.06
C GLU A 161 8.01 -23.25 13.77
#